data_AF-A0A970IIH2-F1
#
_entry.id   AF-A0A970IIH2-F1
#
_cell.length_a   1.000
_cell.length_b   1.000
_cell.length_c   1.000
_cell.angle_alpha   90.00
_cell.angle_beta   90.00
_cell.angle_gamma   90.00
#
_symmetry.space_group_name_H-M   'P 1'
#
loop_
_entity.id
_entity.type
_entity.pdbx_description
1 polymer ?
#
loop_
_entity_poly.entity_id
_entity_poly.type
_entity_poly.pdbx_seq_one_letter_code
_entity_poly.pdbx_strand_id
1 'polypeptide(L)'
;MDRNSASAEVLLARIQELEVLNRALLEEKEQETRLEYAWSGNLGHWYWNVKTNAVTFNPLKVTALGYTMDEVPAPVPFQFFTDRLHPENYEPTMRAMRDHLEGKSPIYEVEYRIRA
;
A
#
# COMPACT_ATOMS: atom_id res chain seq x y z
N MET A 1 -23.90 -18.05 -31.52
CA MET A 1 -24.01 -17.65 -30.10
C MET A 1 -22.62 -17.75 -29.51
N ASP A 2 -22.01 -16.60 -29.24
CA ASP A 2 -20.60 -16.47 -28.88
C ASP A 2 -20.31 -17.08 -27.50
N ARG A 3 -19.61 -18.22 -27.48
CA ARG A 3 -19.05 -18.80 -26.23
C ARG A 3 -18.10 -17.84 -25.52
N ASN A 4 -17.58 -16.84 -26.23
CA ASN A 4 -16.61 -15.89 -25.71
C ASN A 4 -17.23 -14.83 -24.77
N SER A 5 -18.47 -14.40 -25.02
CA SER A 5 -19.13 -13.39 -24.18
C SER A 5 -19.53 -13.97 -22.82
N ALA A 6 -20.07 -15.19 -22.80
CA ALA A 6 -20.42 -15.91 -21.57
C ALA A 6 -19.19 -16.21 -20.71
N SER A 7 -18.03 -16.48 -21.33
CA SER A 7 -16.77 -16.66 -20.59
C SER A 7 -16.23 -15.35 -20.00
N ALA A 8 -16.40 -14.23 -20.70
CA ALA A 8 -15.97 -12.92 -20.21
C ALA A 8 -16.83 -12.45 -19.02
N GLU A 9 -18.15 -12.64 -19.07
CA GLU A 9 -19.06 -12.33 -17.96
C GLU A 9 -18.73 -13.12 -16.69
N VAL A 10 -18.44 -14.42 -16.83
CA VAL A 10 -18.03 -15.27 -15.69
C VAL A 10 -16.71 -14.80 -15.09
N LEU A 11 -15.73 -14.43 -15.92
CA LEU A 11 -14.44 -13.90 -15.44
C LEU A 11 -14.61 -12.54 -14.74
N LEU A 12 -15.43 -11.65 -15.28
CA LEU A 12 -15.72 -10.35 -14.66
C LEU A 12 -16.41 -10.52 -13.30
N ALA A 13 -17.40 -11.42 -13.21
CA ALA A 13 -18.06 -11.71 -11.94
C ALA A 13 -17.07 -12.26 -10.90
N ARG A 14 -16.15 -13.15 -11.32
CA ARG A 14 -15.12 -13.70 -10.43
C ARG A 14 -14.10 -12.65 -9.99
N ILE A 15 -13.71 -11.73 -10.88
CA ILE A 15 -12.83 -10.60 -10.53
C ILE A 15 -13.49 -9.71 -9.49
N GLN A 16 -14.76 -9.34 -9.71
CA GLN A 16 -15.52 -8.51 -8.77
C GLN A 16 -15.61 -9.16 -7.38
N GLU A 17 -15.87 -10.47 -7.33
CA GLU A 17 -15.91 -11.25 -6.08
C GLU A 17 -14.54 -11.25 -5.38
N LEU A 18 -13.46 -11.46 -6.12
CA LEU A 18 -12.09 -11.43 -5.58
C LEU A 18 -11.69 -10.04 -5.07
N GLU A 19 -12.14 -8.97 -5.74
CA GLU A 19 -11.91 -7.59 -5.29
C GLU A 19 -12.63 -7.29 -3.97
N VAL A 20 -13.89 -7.73 -3.84
CA VAL A 20 -14.66 -7.59 -2.60
C VAL A 20 -14.00 -8.39 -1.48
N LEU A 21 -13.60 -9.64 -1.74
CA LEU A 21 -12.95 -10.48 -0.75
C LEU A 21 -11.59 -9.92 -0.31
N ASN A 22 -10.76 -9.45 -1.26
CA ASN A 22 -9.50 -8.79 -0.94
C ASN A 22 -9.71 -7.53 -0.09
N ARG A 23 -10.76 -6.74 -0.37
CA ARG A 23 -11.08 -5.55 0.43
C ARG A 23 -11.43 -5.94 1.87
N ALA A 24 -12.30 -6.94 2.05
CA ALA A 24 -12.68 -7.42 3.37
C ALA A 24 -11.47 -7.99 4.15
N LEU A 25 -10.60 -8.74 3.49
CA LEU A 25 -9.36 -9.27 4.10
C LEU A 25 -8.38 -8.15 4.48
N LEU A 26 -8.28 -7.09 3.68
CA LEU A 26 -7.46 -5.93 4.02
C LEU A 26 -8.03 -5.17 5.22
N GLU A 27 -9.36 -4.98 5.27
CA GLU A 27 -10.05 -4.37 6.41
C GLU A 27 -9.87 -5.18 7.69
N GLU A 28 -10.01 -6.51 7.62
CA GLU A 28 -9.77 -7.43 8.74
C GLU A 28 -8.32 -7.34 9.22
N LYS A 29 -7.35 -7.39 8.31
CA LYS A 29 -5.92 -7.28 8.64
C LYS A 29 -5.57 -5.92 9.25
N GLU A 30 -6.21 -4.84 8.79
CA GLU A 30 -6.05 -3.52 9.42
C GLU A 30 -6.63 -3.48 10.84
N GLN A 31 -7.77 -4.14 11.08
CA GLN A 31 -8.35 -4.26 12.41
C GLN A 31 -7.46 -5.10 13.34
N GLU A 32 -6.97 -6.25 12.87
CA GLU A 32 -6.03 -7.11 13.62
C GLU A 32 -4.75 -6.33 13.97
N THR A 33 -4.13 -5.67 12.99
CA THR A 33 -2.91 -4.86 13.22
C THR A 33 -3.16 -3.75 14.25
N ARG A 34 -4.34 -3.10 14.20
CA ARG A 34 -4.72 -2.06 15.15
C ARG A 34 -4.91 -2.60 16.57
N LEU A 35 -5.42 -3.82 16.70
CA LEU A 35 -5.65 -4.48 18.00
C LEU A 35 -4.35 -5.05 18.59
N GLU A 36 -3.56 -5.76 17.78
CA GLU A 36 -2.27 -6.35 18.21
C GLU A 36 -1.24 -5.29 18.59
N TYR A 37 -1.28 -4.16 17.89
CA TYR A 37 -0.35 -3.06 18.13
C TYR A 37 -1.08 -1.78 18.54
N ALA A 38 -1.93 -1.83 19.55
CA ALA A 38 -2.64 -0.64 20.06
C ALA A 38 -1.72 0.57 20.35
N TRP A 39 -0.44 0.34 20.68
CA TRP A 39 0.58 1.40 20.79
C TRP A 39 1.22 1.82 19.46
N SER A 40 1.36 0.91 18.47
CA SER A 40 1.81 1.28 17.12
C SER A 40 0.68 1.79 16.23
N GLY A 41 -0.59 1.70 16.65
CA GLY A 41 -1.70 2.39 16.03
C GLY A 41 -1.45 3.89 15.96
N ASN A 42 -0.68 4.45 16.92
CA ASN A 42 -0.19 5.83 16.91
C ASN A 42 0.95 6.10 15.90
N LEU A 43 1.55 5.08 15.30
CA LEU A 43 2.56 5.19 14.26
C LEU A 43 1.88 4.92 12.91
N GLY A 44 2.05 5.84 11.95
CA GLY A 44 1.44 5.69 10.63
C GLY A 44 1.89 4.38 9.96
N HIS A 45 0.93 3.52 9.59
CA HIS A 45 1.18 2.25 8.90
C HIS A 45 0.62 2.29 7.47
N TRP A 46 1.18 1.43 6.63
CA TRP A 46 0.82 1.34 5.23
C TRP A 46 0.99 -0.09 4.72
N TYR A 47 0.18 -0.44 3.74
CA TYR A 47 0.29 -1.70 3.00
C TYR A 47 0.53 -1.38 1.53
N TRP A 48 1.44 -2.11 0.87
CA TRP A 48 1.68 -1.96 -0.55
C TRP A 48 1.46 -3.27 -1.29
N ASN A 49 0.54 -3.22 -2.24
CA ASN A 49 0.39 -4.26 -3.24
C ASN A 49 1.39 -4.04 -4.36
N VAL A 50 2.51 -4.77 -4.32
CA VAL A 50 3.60 -4.66 -5.30
C VAL A 50 3.13 -4.94 -6.73
N LYS A 51 2.14 -5.82 -6.93
CA LYS A 51 1.65 -6.19 -8.26
C LYS A 51 0.83 -5.08 -8.92
N THR A 52 -0.03 -4.42 -8.14
CA THR A 52 -0.91 -3.36 -8.65
C THR A 52 -0.34 -1.97 -8.43
N ASN A 53 0.78 -1.86 -7.71
CA ASN A 53 1.40 -0.62 -7.25
C ASN A 53 0.49 0.23 -6.34
N ALA A 54 -0.56 -0.38 -5.75
CA ALA A 54 -1.50 0.31 -4.88
C ALA A 54 -1.01 0.30 -3.43
N VAL A 55 -1.04 1.46 -2.78
CA VAL A 55 -0.72 1.64 -1.37
C VAL A 55 -1.98 2.01 -0.60
N THR A 56 -2.18 1.37 0.54
CA THR A 56 -3.21 1.74 1.51
C THR A 56 -2.52 2.36 2.71
N PHE A 57 -2.85 3.61 3.02
CA PHE A 57 -2.37 4.31 4.20
C PHE A 57 -3.45 4.33 5.27
N ASN A 58 -3.06 4.18 6.53
CA ASN A 58 -3.97 4.54 7.61
C ASN A 58 -4.08 6.07 7.73
N PRO A 59 -5.19 6.59 8.30
CA PRO A 59 -5.38 8.03 8.44
C PRO A 59 -4.24 8.75 9.17
N LEU A 60 -3.62 8.08 10.16
CA LEU A 60 -2.53 8.68 10.93
C LEU A 60 -1.24 8.84 10.13
N LYS A 61 -0.93 7.97 9.17
CA LYS A 61 0.20 8.16 8.25
C LYS A 61 -0.03 9.36 7.35
N VAL A 62 -1.25 9.52 6.85
CA VAL A 62 -1.64 10.64 5.98
C VAL A 62 -1.49 11.96 6.72
N THR A 63 -2.04 12.06 7.94
CA THR A 63 -1.92 13.27 8.76
C THR A 63 -0.50 13.53 9.24
N ALA A 64 0.29 12.50 9.56
CA ALA A 64 1.70 12.65 9.90
C ALA A 64 2.57 13.17 8.74
N LEU A 65 2.13 12.96 7.49
CA LEU A 65 2.76 13.55 6.31
C LEU A 65 2.25 14.98 6.00
N GLY A 66 1.31 15.50 6.80
CA GLY A 66 0.73 16.83 6.63
C GLY A 66 -0.43 16.90 5.63
N TYR A 67 -0.98 15.75 5.22
CA TYR A 67 -2.11 15.69 4.28
C TYR A 67 -3.44 15.44 4.98
N THR A 68 -4.50 15.88 4.34
CA THR A 68 -5.87 15.41 4.59
C THR A 68 -6.16 14.20 3.71
N MET A 69 -7.14 13.37 4.12
CA MET A 69 -7.52 12.19 3.32
C MET A 69 -8.03 12.58 1.93
N ASP A 70 -8.62 13.77 1.78
CA ASP A 70 -9.16 14.27 0.50
C ASP A 70 -8.06 14.68 -0.49
N GLU A 71 -6.83 14.93 -0.02
CA GLU A 71 -5.67 15.25 -0.85
C GLU A 71 -4.91 14.00 -1.34
N VAL A 72 -5.28 12.81 -0.84
CA VAL A 72 -4.66 11.55 -1.22
C VAL A 72 -5.39 10.98 -2.44
N PRO A 73 -4.67 10.69 -3.55
CA PRO A 73 -5.29 10.10 -4.72
C PRO A 73 -5.82 8.69 -4.42
N ALA A 74 -6.96 8.32 -4.99
CA ALA A 74 -7.52 6.98 -4.90
C ALA A 74 -7.58 6.33 -6.31
N PRO A 75 -6.80 5.27 -6.60
CA PRO A 75 -5.88 4.55 -5.70
C PRO A 75 -4.57 5.32 -5.46
N VAL A 76 -3.93 5.09 -4.30
CA VAL A 76 -2.66 5.73 -3.98
C VAL A 76 -1.52 4.96 -4.64
N PRO A 77 -0.76 5.54 -5.59
CA PRO A 77 0.40 4.87 -6.14
C PRO A 77 1.56 4.93 -5.13
N PHE A 78 2.47 3.96 -5.19
CA PHE A 78 3.68 3.97 -4.36
C PHE A 78 4.52 5.25 -4.51
N GLN A 79 4.53 5.83 -5.71
CA GLN A 79 5.20 7.10 -6.04
C GLN A 79 4.66 8.29 -5.25
N PHE A 80 3.40 8.25 -4.80
CA PHE A 80 2.84 9.29 -3.95
C PHE A 80 3.74 9.53 -2.72
N PHE A 81 4.28 8.46 -2.14
CA PHE A 81 5.19 8.59 -1.02
C PHE A 81 6.65 8.78 -1.46
N THR A 82 7.14 7.99 -2.42
CA THR A 82 8.58 7.99 -2.73
C THR A 82 9.06 9.26 -3.45
N ASP A 83 8.21 9.94 -4.22
CA ASP A 83 8.56 11.20 -4.88
C ASP A 83 8.77 12.35 -3.87
N ARG A 84 8.24 12.19 -2.65
CA ARG A 84 8.38 13.14 -1.54
C ARG A 84 9.63 12.88 -0.71
N LEU A 85 10.39 11.82 -0.97
CA LEU A 85 11.66 11.61 -0.29
C LEU A 85 12.65 12.72 -0.66
N HIS A 86 13.46 13.15 0.31
CA HIS A 86 14.61 13.99 0.01
C HIS A 86 15.52 13.27 -1.01
N PRO A 87 16.14 13.96 -2.01
CA PRO A 87 16.84 13.31 -3.11
C PRO A 87 18.00 12.44 -2.65
N GLU A 88 18.69 12.89 -1.60
CA GLU A 88 19.79 12.14 -0.98
C GLU A 88 19.31 10.85 -0.33
N ASN A 89 18.04 10.78 0.07
CA ASN A 89 17.45 9.61 0.71
C ASN A 89 16.74 8.69 -0.28
N TYR A 90 16.33 9.18 -1.46
CA TYR A 90 15.57 8.39 -2.43
C TYR A 90 16.26 7.07 -2.80
N GLU A 91 17.47 7.14 -3.36
CA GLU A 91 18.15 5.93 -3.82
C GLU A 91 18.56 4.96 -2.70
N PRO A 92 19.11 5.41 -1.56
CA PRO A 92 19.31 4.53 -0.41
C PRO A 92 18.03 3.82 0.04
N THR A 93 16.91 4.54 0.14
CA THR A 93 15.61 3.97 0.52
C THR A 93 15.13 2.94 -0.49
N MET A 94 15.21 3.27 -1.78
CA MET A 94 14.78 2.36 -2.85
C MET A 94 15.67 1.13 -3.00
N ARG A 95 16.98 1.24 -2.74
CA ARG A 95 17.88 0.07 -2.70
C ARG A 95 17.52 -0.87 -1.56
N ALA A 96 17.37 -0.37 -0.34
CA ALA A 96 16.98 -1.20 0.80
C ALA A 96 15.65 -1.94 0.55
N MET A 97 14.70 -1.28 -0.11
CA MET A 97 13.43 -1.91 -0.51
C MET A 97 13.65 -3.06 -1.48
N ARG A 98 14.43 -2.84 -2.54
CA ARG A 98 14.77 -3.88 -3.53
C ARG A 98 15.49 -5.05 -2.87
N ASP A 99 16.47 -4.79 -2.01
CA ASP A 99 17.22 -5.83 -1.32
C ASP A 99 16.31 -6.69 -0.44
N HIS A 100 15.30 -6.10 0.21
CA HIS A 100 14.31 -6.86 0.96
C HIS A 100 13.41 -7.70 0.06
N LEU A 101 12.87 -7.11 -1.01
CA LEU A 101 12.00 -7.82 -1.96
C LEU A 101 12.72 -8.95 -2.69
N GLU A 102 14.01 -8.81 -2.95
CA GLU A 102 14.88 -9.83 -3.57
C GLU A 102 15.40 -10.86 -2.55
N GLY A 103 15.05 -10.73 -1.27
CA GLY A 103 15.47 -11.65 -0.21
C GLY A 103 16.93 -11.52 0.21
N LYS A 104 17.63 -10.45 -0.22
CA LYS A 104 19.02 -10.14 0.20
C LYS A 104 19.07 -9.60 1.61
N SER A 105 18.00 -8.95 2.07
CA SER A 105 17.82 -8.50 3.46
C SER A 105 16.53 -9.06 4.05
N PRO A 106 16.58 -9.67 5.25
CA PRO A 106 15.37 -10.19 5.89
C PRO A 106 14.42 -9.07 6.33
N ILE A 107 14.92 -7.85 6.52
CA ILE A 107 14.18 -6.70 7.02
C ILE A 107 14.46 -5.48 6.13
N TYR A 108 13.41 -4.73 5.82
CA TYR A 108 13.50 -3.39 5.27
C TYR A 108 13.36 -2.37 6.39
N GLU A 109 14.43 -1.63 6.67
CA GLU A 109 14.47 -0.57 7.67
C GLU A 109 15.26 0.62 7.12
N VAL A 110 14.68 1.81 7.21
CA VAL A 110 15.25 3.04 6.62
C VAL A 110 14.88 4.26 7.45
N GLU A 111 15.75 5.24 7.45
CA GLU A 111 15.48 6.60 7.93
C GLU A 111 15.59 7.58 6.75
N TYR A 112 14.61 8.46 6.61
CA TYR A 112 14.53 9.40 5.50
C TYR A 112 13.86 10.71 5.91
N ARG A 113 14.11 11.75 5.12
CA ARG A 113 13.43 13.04 5.22
C ARG A 113 12.33 13.14 4.16
N ILE A 114 11.21 13.75 4.53
CA ILE A 114 10.12 14.08 3.61
C ILE A 114 10.20 15.54 3.21
N ARG A 115 9.98 15.80 1.92
CA ARG A 115 9.77 17.13 1.36
C ARG A 115 8.31 17.50 1.59
N ALA A 116 8.09 18.49 2.45
CA ALA A 116 6.80 19.16 2.60
C ALA A 116 6.55 20.09 1.41
#